data_AF-A0A530ZP55-F1
#
_entry.id   AF-A0A530ZP55-F1
#
_cell.length_a   1.000
_cell.length_b   1.000
_cell.length_c   1.000
_cell.angle_alpha   90.00
_cell.angle_beta   90.00
_cell.angle_gamma   90.00
#
_symmetry.space_group_name_H-M   'P 1'
#
loop_
_entity.id
_entity.type
_entity.pdbx_description
1 polymer ?
#
loop_
_entity_poly.entity_id
_entity_poly.type
_entity_poly.pdbx_seq_one_letter_code
_entity_poly.pdbx_strand_id
1 'polypeptide(L)'
;LAPIYLRMQRFSDAVTAYRNAIRLDGDSAARQAGLGEAMASEAGGIVSADAQAAFEAALKLDPANPKASFYLAMGMAQEGRIEEATAGWQKMLADLPQDSPWRGAVERALAESARRSVASGVPAKGPNAGDVDAAASMSPQDREAMINTMVAGLDEKLRQNPRDVEGWMQLIRSYVVLGKADQARDALNRGIAVFGPDSDEAKKFTAFAVSIGLTATE
;
A
#
# COMPACT_ATOMS: atom_id res chain seq x y z
N LEU A 1 35.97 -1.08 -5.92
CA LEU A 1 35.87 -2.03 -4.79
C LEU A 1 34.46 -2.06 -4.19
N ALA A 2 33.85 -0.92 -3.85
CA ALA A 2 32.55 -0.89 -3.16
C ALA A 2 31.42 -1.72 -3.83
N PRO A 3 31.20 -1.67 -5.16
CA PRO A 3 30.18 -2.51 -5.81
C PRO A 3 30.49 -4.02 -5.76
N ILE A 4 31.79 -4.38 -5.67
CA ILE A 4 32.23 -5.78 -5.56
C ILE A 4 31.92 -6.29 -4.16
N TYR A 5 32.21 -5.50 -3.12
CA TYR A 5 31.87 -5.84 -1.74
C TYR A 5 30.37 -6.04 -1.55
N LEU A 6 29.52 -5.19 -2.15
CA LEU A 6 28.07 -5.37 -2.19
C LEU A 6 27.67 -6.74 -2.77
N ARG A 7 28.22 -7.11 -3.94
CA ARG A 7 27.92 -8.40 -4.58
C ARG A 7 28.38 -9.60 -3.75
N MET A 8 29.45 -9.44 -2.98
CA MET A 8 29.96 -10.45 -2.05
C MET A 8 29.24 -10.44 -0.69
N GLN A 9 28.17 -9.64 -0.52
CA GLN A 9 27.44 -9.44 0.74
C GLN A 9 28.31 -8.92 1.90
N ARG A 10 29.46 -8.30 1.58
CA ARG A 10 30.35 -7.65 2.53
C ARG A 10 29.90 -6.20 2.73
N PHE A 11 28.73 -6.01 3.33
CA PHE A 11 28.04 -4.72 3.35
C PHE A 11 28.81 -3.62 4.10
N SER A 12 29.38 -3.93 5.27
CA SER A 12 30.17 -2.97 6.06
C SER A 12 31.43 -2.49 5.32
N ASP A 13 32.09 -3.40 4.59
CA ASP A 13 33.22 -3.05 3.72
C ASP A 13 32.77 -2.18 2.54
N ALA A 14 31.59 -2.45 1.98
CA ALA A 14 31.02 -1.64 0.91
C ALA A 14 30.69 -0.21 1.37
N VAL A 15 30.06 -0.05 2.54
CA VAL A 15 29.79 1.25 3.18
C VAL A 15 31.09 2.03 3.35
N THR A 16 32.11 1.40 3.93
CA THR A 16 33.42 2.01 4.14
C THR A 16 34.08 2.41 2.81
N ALA A 17 33.99 1.56 1.80
CA ALA A 17 34.57 1.83 0.48
C ALA A 17 33.84 2.97 -0.26
N TYR A 18 32.51 3.06 -0.18
CA TYR A 18 31.76 4.19 -0.76
C TYR A 18 32.07 5.50 -0.05
N ARG A 19 32.10 5.52 1.29
CA ARG A 19 32.48 6.72 2.06
C ARG A 19 33.87 7.21 1.70
N ASN A 20 34.83 6.31 1.56
CA ASN A 20 36.18 6.65 1.12
C ASN A 20 36.20 7.20 -0.32
N ALA A 21 35.46 6.59 -1.25
CA ALA A 21 35.35 7.07 -2.62
C ALA A 21 34.75 8.49 -2.67
N ILE A 22 33.72 8.77 -1.88
CA ILE A 22 33.12 10.11 -1.78
C ILE A 22 34.12 11.12 -1.22
N ARG A 23 34.87 10.75 -0.17
CA ARG A 23 35.88 11.61 0.44
C ARG A 23 37.05 11.94 -0.50
N LEU A 24 37.50 10.97 -1.29
CA LEU A 24 38.70 11.09 -2.14
C LEU A 24 38.38 11.67 -3.52
N ASP A 25 37.30 11.18 -4.14
CA ASP A 25 36.98 11.46 -5.54
C ASP A 25 35.72 12.33 -5.70
N GLY A 26 35.15 12.81 -4.58
CA GLY A 26 33.97 13.66 -4.55
C GLY A 26 32.64 12.92 -4.67
N ASP A 27 31.57 13.70 -4.61
CA ASP A 27 30.22 13.18 -4.65
C ASP A 27 29.75 12.84 -6.07
N SER A 28 28.89 11.82 -6.21
CA SER A 28 28.15 11.54 -7.44
C SER A 28 26.87 10.77 -7.09
N ALA A 29 25.84 10.91 -7.92
CA ALA A 29 24.58 10.18 -7.73
C ALA A 29 24.79 8.65 -7.60
N ALA A 30 25.70 8.08 -8.39
CA ALA A 30 26.03 6.66 -8.34
C ALA A 30 26.70 6.24 -7.02
N ARG A 31 27.60 7.07 -6.46
CA ARG A 31 28.25 6.79 -5.18
C ARG A 31 27.28 6.91 -4.01
N GLN A 32 26.42 7.93 -4.02
CA GLN A 32 25.41 8.13 -2.97
C GLN A 32 24.33 7.03 -2.98
N ALA A 33 23.81 6.69 -4.16
CA ALA A 33 22.85 5.59 -4.27
C ALA A 33 23.50 4.23 -3.91
N GLY A 34 24.77 4.03 -4.25
CA GLY A 34 25.53 2.85 -3.82
C GLY A 34 25.78 2.80 -2.32
N LEU A 35 26.07 3.95 -1.69
CA LEU A 35 26.21 4.07 -0.24
C LEU A 35 24.89 3.74 0.47
N GLY A 36 23.77 4.31 0.01
CA GLY A 36 22.44 4.00 0.53
C GLY A 36 22.08 2.52 0.42
N GLU A 37 22.35 1.90 -0.73
CA GLU A 37 22.12 0.45 -0.93
C GLU A 37 22.97 -0.39 0.02
N ALA A 38 24.25 -0.02 0.23
CA ALA A 38 25.13 -0.72 1.14
C ALA A 38 24.65 -0.60 2.60
N MET A 39 24.20 0.58 3.02
CA MET A 39 23.65 0.79 4.37
C MET A 39 22.33 0.05 4.58
N ALA A 40 21.44 0.07 3.59
CA ALA A 40 20.20 -0.71 3.65
C ALA A 40 20.49 -2.22 3.70
N SER A 41 21.45 -2.71 2.90
CA SER A 41 21.82 -4.13 2.89
C SER A 41 22.47 -4.56 4.20
N GLU A 42 23.32 -3.71 4.78
CA GLU A 42 23.91 -3.92 6.12
C GLU A 42 22.83 -4.03 7.19
N ALA A 43 21.76 -3.22 7.08
CA ALA A 43 20.60 -3.24 7.97
C ALA A 43 19.56 -4.32 7.61
N GLY A 44 19.93 -5.34 6.82
CA GLY A 44 19.01 -6.44 6.47
C GLY A 44 17.87 -6.04 5.53
N GLY A 45 18.08 -5.01 4.71
CA GLY A 45 17.09 -4.46 3.79
C GLY A 45 16.29 -3.29 4.35
N ILE A 46 16.51 -2.88 5.60
CA ILE A 46 15.84 -1.74 6.21
C ILE A 46 16.44 -0.43 5.68
N VAL A 47 15.60 0.46 5.16
CA VAL A 47 16.01 1.80 4.72
C VAL A 47 16.01 2.71 5.94
N SER A 48 17.15 2.77 6.63
CA SER A 48 17.35 3.67 7.77
C SER A 48 17.39 5.14 7.33
N ALA A 49 17.31 6.06 8.30
CA ALA A 49 17.45 7.50 8.03
C ALA A 49 18.77 7.86 7.30
N ASP A 50 19.88 7.20 7.64
CA ASP A 50 21.16 7.39 6.96
C ASP A 50 21.12 6.91 5.50
N ALA A 51 20.48 5.76 5.25
CA ALA A 51 20.27 5.24 3.90
C ALA A 51 19.39 6.18 3.08
N GLN A 52 18.30 6.65 3.67
CA GLN A 52 17.40 7.64 3.07
C GLN A 52 18.16 8.91 2.70
N ALA A 53 18.96 9.47 3.61
CA ALA A 53 19.75 10.68 3.35
C ALA A 53 20.72 10.51 2.17
N ALA A 54 21.34 9.32 2.04
CA ALA A 54 22.19 9.01 0.89
C ALA A 54 21.38 8.91 -0.42
N PHE A 55 20.20 8.29 -0.41
CA PHE A 55 19.34 8.25 -1.60
C PHE A 55 18.80 9.64 -1.99
N GLU A 56 18.43 10.47 -1.02
CA GLU A 56 18.05 11.86 -1.27
C GLU A 56 19.20 12.68 -1.85
N ALA A 57 20.42 12.50 -1.34
CA ALA A 57 21.62 13.10 -1.92
C ALA A 57 21.83 12.65 -3.38
N ALA A 58 21.59 11.38 -3.68
CA ALA A 58 21.64 10.87 -5.04
C ALA A 58 20.62 11.55 -5.95
N LEU A 59 19.37 11.73 -5.50
CA LEU A 59 18.33 12.42 -6.28
C LEU A 59 18.56 13.92 -6.45
N LYS A 60 19.25 14.58 -5.51
CA LYS A 60 19.70 15.97 -5.69
C LYS A 60 20.70 16.11 -6.83
N LEU A 61 21.53 15.08 -7.06
CA LEU A 61 22.54 15.05 -8.11
C LEU A 61 21.99 14.54 -9.45
N ASP A 62 21.07 13.57 -9.39
CA ASP A 62 20.39 12.97 -10.54
C ASP A 62 18.93 12.67 -10.18
N PRO A 63 17.99 13.58 -10.51
CA PRO A 63 16.57 13.40 -10.21
C PRO A 63 15.94 12.16 -10.87
N ALA A 64 16.56 11.61 -11.92
CA ALA A 64 16.07 10.44 -12.63
C ALA A 64 16.71 9.12 -12.13
N ASN A 65 17.47 9.15 -11.03
CA ASN A 65 18.18 7.98 -10.54
C ASN A 65 17.19 6.86 -10.11
N PRO A 66 17.14 5.72 -10.83
CA PRO A 66 16.15 4.70 -10.57
C PRO A 66 16.42 3.96 -9.25
N LYS A 67 17.70 3.78 -8.87
CA LYS A 67 18.07 3.12 -7.61
C LYS A 67 17.57 3.92 -6.42
N ALA A 68 17.87 5.21 -6.38
CA ALA A 68 17.47 6.07 -5.27
C ALA A 68 15.94 6.16 -5.16
N SER A 69 15.25 6.36 -6.28
CA SER A 69 13.78 6.40 -6.32
C SER A 69 13.15 5.09 -5.79
N PHE A 70 13.67 3.93 -6.20
CA PHE A 70 13.17 2.63 -5.76
C PHE A 70 13.32 2.44 -4.24
N TYR A 71 14.51 2.71 -3.70
CA TYR A 71 14.78 2.50 -2.28
C TYR A 71 14.05 3.50 -1.38
N LEU A 72 13.85 4.75 -1.81
CA LEU A 72 13.04 5.72 -1.06
C LEU A 72 11.57 5.28 -0.98
N ALA A 73 11.00 4.78 -2.09
CA ALA A 73 9.66 4.20 -2.07
C ALA A 73 9.59 2.94 -1.18
N MET A 74 10.64 2.12 -1.17
CA MET A 74 10.73 1.00 -0.24
C MET A 74 10.78 1.44 1.23
N GLY A 75 11.49 2.53 1.55
CA GLY A 75 11.50 3.13 2.89
C GLY A 75 10.11 3.58 3.32
N MET A 76 9.40 4.29 2.44
CA MET A 76 7.99 4.67 2.69
C MET A 76 7.11 3.45 2.98
N ALA A 77 7.29 2.35 2.24
CA ALA A 77 6.55 1.11 2.50
C ALA A 77 6.89 0.49 3.87
N GLN A 78 8.14 0.56 4.31
CA GLN A 78 8.59 0.05 5.62
C GLN A 78 8.03 0.90 6.78
N GLU A 79 7.81 2.20 6.55
CA GLU A 79 7.14 3.12 7.48
C GLU A 79 5.62 2.94 7.52
N GLY A 80 5.05 2.03 6.72
CA GLY A 80 3.61 1.81 6.61
C GLY A 80 2.90 2.76 5.64
N ARG A 81 3.62 3.65 4.96
CA ARG A 81 3.10 4.54 3.91
C ARG A 81 2.99 3.80 2.58
N ILE A 82 2.20 2.72 2.58
CA ILE A 82 2.09 1.77 1.47
C ILE A 82 1.53 2.42 0.20
N GLU A 83 0.60 3.35 0.32
CA GLU A 83 0.00 4.05 -0.82
C GLU A 83 1.00 4.96 -1.52
N GLU A 84 1.75 5.75 -0.77
CA GLU A 84 2.79 6.65 -1.30
C GLU A 84 3.92 5.86 -1.98
N ALA A 85 4.34 4.74 -1.36
CA ALA A 85 5.29 3.82 -1.95
C ALA A 85 4.77 3.25 -3.29
N THR A 86 3.50 2.82 -3.31
CA THR A 86 2.86 2.26 -4.51
C THR A 86 2.78 3.29 -5.63
N ALA A 87 2.36 4.52 -5.33
CA ALA A 87 2.33 5.61 -6.30
C ALA A 87 3.72 5.93 -6.85
N GLY A 88 4.75 5.98 -5.99
CA GLY A 88 6.14 6.17 -6.39
C GLY A 88 6.64 5.08 -7.34
N TRP A 89 6.38 3.82 -7.03
CA TRP A 89 6.73 2.68 -7.89
C TRP A 89 5.96 2.66 -9.22
N GLN A 90 4.66 3.01 -9.23
CA GLN A 90 3.88 3.11 -10.46
C GLN A 90 4.44 4.18 -11.40
N LYS A 91 4.74 5.37 -10.86
CA LYS A 91 5.38 6.44 -11.62
C LYS A 91 6.72 5.98 -12.19
N MET A 92 7.56 5.38 -11.36
CA MET A 92 8.84 4.83 -11.81
C MET A 92 8.67 3.79 -12.93
N LEU A 93 7.69 2.89 -12.84
CA LEU A 93 7.45 1.89 -13.88
C LEU A 93 7.00 2.50 -15.22
N ALA A 94 6.25 3.60 -15.18
CA ALA A 94 5.81 4.34 -16.35
C ALA A 94 6.98 5.04 -17.06
N ASP A 95 7.93 5.59 -16.29
CA ASP A 95 9.06 6.37 -16.82
C ASP A 95 10.26 5.49 -17.25
N LEU A 96 10.38 4.28 -16.71
CA LEU A 96 11.50 3.39 -17.05
C LEU A 96 11.44 2.91 -18.51
N PRO A 97 12.60 2.75 -19.18
CA PRO A 97 12.72 1.99 -20.42
C PRO A 97 12.27 0.53 -20.27
N GLN A 98 11.84 -0.11 -21.36
CA GLN A 98 11.37 -1.52 -21.32
C GLN A 98 12.47 -2.51 -20.93
N ASP A 99 13.71 -2.24 -21.29
CA ASP A 99 14.90 -3.07 -21.01
C ASP A 99 15.57 -2.71 -19.67
N SER A 100 14.99 -1.79 -18.89
CA SER A 100 15.56 -1.36 -17.63
C SER A 100 15.65 -2.52 -16.63
N PRO A 101 16.81 -2.75 -15.99
CA PRO A 101 16.98 -3.81 -15.00
C PRO A 101 16.11 -3.60 -13.74
N TRP A 102 15.55 -2.40 -13.57
CA TRP A 102 14.71 -2.05 -12.44
C TRP A 102 13.24 -2.46 -12.59
N ARG A 103 12.73 -2.70 -13.81
CA ARG A 103 11.30 -3.02 -14.00
C ARG A 103 10.84 -4.21 -13.16
N GLY A 104 11.57 -5.32 -13.23
CA GLY A 104 11.23 -6.53 -12.48
C GLY A 104 11.36 -6.37 -10.95
N ALA A 105 12.16 -5.41 -10.46
CA ALA A 105 12.19 -5.08 -9.04
C ALA A 105 10.95 -4.26 -8.63
N VAL A 106 10.60 -3.26 -9.45
CA VAL A 106 9.42 -2.39 -9.24
C VAL A 106 8.12 -3.19 -9.31
N GLU A 107 7.96 -4.06 -10.32
CA GLU A 107 6.78 -4.92 -10.47
C GLU A 107 6.57 -5.86 -9.28
N ARG A 108 7.65 -6.44 -8.75
CA ARG A 108 7.58 -7.27 -7.54
C ARG A 108 7.20 -6.45 -6.31
N ALA A 109 7.73 -5.24 -6.17
CA ALA A 109 7.40 -4.35 -5.06
C ALA A 109 5.91 -3.94 -5.10
N LEU A 110 5.38 -3.63 -6.28
CA LEU A 110 3.95 -3.35 -6.50
C LEU A 110 3.06 -4.57 -6.19
N ALA A 111 3.49 -5.76 -6.61
CA ALA A 111 2.75 -6.98 -6.31
C ALA A 111 2.71 -7.28 -4.80
N GLU A 112 3.80 -7.00 -4.08
CA GLU A 112 3.88 -7.18 -2.62
C GLU A 112 3.05 -6.11 -1.88
N SER A 113 3.09 -4.85 -2.32
CA SER A 113 2.28 -3.79 -1.71
C SER A 113 0.79 -4.06 -1.89
N ALA A 114 0.37 -4.54 -3.06
CA ALA A 114 -1.01 -4.96 -3.31
C ALA A 114 -1.45 -6.11 -2.40
N ARG A 115 -0.60 -7.13 -2.21
CA ARG A 115 -0.88 -8.23 -1.26
C ARG A 115 -1.01 -7.73 0.17
N ARG A 116 -0.13 -6.83 0.58
CA ARG A 116 -0.15 -6.26 1.94
C ARG A 116 -1.39 -5.42 2.18
N SER A 117 -1.81 -4.63 1.18
CA SER A 117 -3.06 -3.87 1.17
C SER A 117 -4.28 -4.80 1.32
N VAL A 118 -4.35 -5.87 0.53
CA VAL A 118 -5.43 -6.88 0.64
C VAL A 118 -5.41 -7.56 2.01
N ALA A 119 -4.25 -7.97 2.51
CA ALA A 119 -4.11 -8.64 3.80
C ALA A 119 -4.39 -7.75 5.02
N SER A 120 -4.30 -6.43 4.86
CA SER A 120 -4.63 -5.45 5.92
C SER A 120 -6.07 -4.94 5.82
N GLY A 121 -6.88 -5.47 4.89
CA GLY A 121 -8.28 -5.04 4.71
C GLY A 121 -8.42 -3.60 4.22
N VAL A 122 -7.34 -2.98 3.73
CA VAL A 122 -7.34 -1.64 3.13
C VAL A 122 -7.22 -1.82 1.63
N PRO A 123 -8.31 -1.79 0.84
CA PRO A 123 -8.20 -1.89 -0.60
C PRO A 123 -7.34 -0.74 -1.14
N ALA A 124 -6.46 -1.02 -2.12
CA ALA A 124 -5.63 -0.05 -2.84
C ALA A 124 -6.43 0.94 -3.73
N LYS A 125 -7.48 1.51 -3.16
CA LYS A 125 -8.24 2.68 -3.60
C LYS A 125 -8.66 3.44 -2.34
N GLY A 126 -7.68 3.88 -1.55
CA GLY A 126 -7.86 4.99 -0.63
C GLY A 126 -7.88 6.30 -1.43
N PRO A 127 -8.70 7.30 -1.05
CA PRO A 127 -8.60 8.64 -1.61
C PRO A 127 -7.20 9.21 -1.28
N ASN A 128 -6.51 9.80 -2.26
CA ASN A 128 -5.22 10.45 -2.01
C ASN A 128 -5.40 11.69 -1.10
N ALA A 129 -4.30 12.26 -0.57
CA ALA A 129 -4.39 13.43 0.31
C ALA A 129 -5.12 14.65 -0.32
N GLY A 130 -5.08 14.79 -1.65
CA GLY A 130 -5.88 15.79 -2.37
C GLY A 130 -7.36 15.45 -2.47
N ASP A 131 -7.72 14.17 -2.43
CA ASP A 131 -9.11 13.71 -2.35
C ASP A 131 -9.69 13.88 -0.94
N VAL A 132 -8.86 13.87 0.11
CA VAL A 132 -9.29 14.18 1.50
C VAL A 132 -9.56 15.68 1.66
N ASP A 133 -8.74 16.54 1.07
CA ASP A 133 -8.98 17.99 1.00
C ASP A 133 -10.17 18.35 0.10
N ALA A 134 -10.34 17.64 -1.02
CA ALA A 134 -11.52 17.76 -1.86
C ALA A 134 -12.78 17.28 -1.12
N ALA A 135 -12.72 16.15 -0.42
CA ALA A 135 -13.83 15.63 0.38
C ALA A 135 -14.17 16.55 1.56
N ALA A 136 -13.18 17.23 2.16
CA ALA A 136 -13.39 18.24 3.19
C ALA A 136 -14.08 19.51 2.63
N SER A 137 -13.87 19.80 1.35
CA SER A 137 -14.47 20.93 0.61
C SER A 137 -15.83 20.61 -0.02
N MET A 138 -16.24 19.33 -0.05
CA MET A 138 -17.53 18.91 -0.57
C MET A 138 -18.68 19.28 0.36
N SER A 139 -19.83 19.61 -0.23
CA SER A 139 -21.06 19.75 0.54
C SER A 139 -21.41 18.41 1.21
N PRO A 140 -22.08 18.42 2.38
CA PRO A 140 -22.53 17.20 3.03
C PRO A 140 -23.35 16.28 2.09
N GLN A 141 -24.08 16.88 1.14
CA GLN A 141 -24.92 16.18 0.15
C GLN A 141 -24.08 15.45 -0.90
N ASP A 142 -23.05 16.10 -1.44
CA ASP A 142 -22.17 15.48 -2.44
C ASP A 142 -21.35 14.34 -1.82
N ARG A 143 -20.91 14.52 -0.57
CA ARG A 143 -20.21 13.48 0.20
C ARG A 143 -21.11 12.26 0.41
N GLU A 144 -22.37 12.47 0.77
CA GLU A 144 -23.34 11.40 0.93
C GLU A 144 -23.62 10.66 -0.39
N ALA A 145 -23.79 11.38 -1.50
CA ALA A 145 -23.98 10.80 -2.83
C ALA A 145 -22.77 9.94 -3.28
N MET A 146 -21.56 10.42 -3.01
CA MET A 146 -20.33 9.67 -3.28
C MET A 146 -20.25 8.40 -2.44
N ILE A 147 -20.51 8.48 -1.13
CA ILE A 147 -20.52 7.31 -0.24
C ILE A 147 -21.58 6.30 -0.69
N ASN A 148 -22.78 6.75 -1.06
CA ASN A 148 -23.84 5.90 -1.60
C ASN A 148 -23.39 5.14 -2.87
N THR A 149 -22.67 5.81 -3.76
CA THR A 149 -22.13 5.21 -4.99
C THR A 149 -21.07 4.15 -4.67
N MET A 150 -20.17 4.42 -3.71
CA MET A 150 -19.15 3.47 -3.29
C MET A 150 -19.75 2.20 -2.67
N VAL A 151 -20.76 2.36 -1.80
CA VAL A 151 -21.45 1.23 -1.18
C VAL A 151 -22.22 0.40 -2.21
N ALA A 152 -22.86 1.05 -3.20
CA ALA A 152 -23.51 0.34 -4.30
C ALA A 152 -22.51 -0.48 -5.16
N GLY A 153 -21.31 0.06 -5.39
CA GLY A 153 -20.23 -0.66 -6.07
C GLY A 153 -19.73 -1.88 -5.29
N LEU A 154 -19.64 -1.77 -3.96
CA LEU A 154 -19.29 -2.90 -3.09
C LEU A 154 -20.36 -3.99 -3.13
N ASP A 155 -21.65 -3.61 -3.05
CA ASP A 155 -22.78 -4.54 -3.15
C ASP A 155 -22.75 -5.33 -4.47
N GLU A 156 -22.56 -4.62 -5.59
CA GLU A 156 -22.49 -5.26 -6.90
C GLU A 156 -21.29 -6.22 -7.03
N LYS A 157 -20.12 -5.83 -6.52
CA LYS A 157 -18.94 -6.69 -6.50
C LYS A 157 -19.20 -7.98 -5.72
N LEU A 158 -19.91 -7.91 -4.61
CA LEU A 158 -20.27 -9.08 -3.79
C LEU A 158 -21.27 -9.99 -4.48
N ARG A 159 -22.14 -9.47 -5.36
CA ARG A 159 -22.98 -10.33 -6.21
C ARG A 159 -22.13 -11.16 -7.19
N GLN A 160 -21.05 -10.58 -7.70
CA GLN A 160 -20.16 -11.24 -8.65
C GLN A 160 -19.18 -12.19 -7.96
N ASN A 161 -18.73 -11.84 -6.75
CA ASN A 161 -17.81 -12.63 -5.94
C ASN A 161 -18.42 -12.90 -4.55
N PRO A 162 -19.40 -13.81 -4.45
CA PRO A 162 -20.20 -13.97 -3.25
C PRO A 162 -19.43 -14.60 -2.08
N ARG A 163 -18.37 -15.37 -2.34
CA ARG A 163 -17.56 -16.02 -1.29
C ARG A 163 -16.50 -15.11 -0.67
N ASP A 164 -16.91 -13.90 -0.27
CA ASP A 164 -16.06 -12.90 0.38
C ASP A 164 -16.65 -12.50 1.75
N VAL A 165 -16.23 -13.19 2.80
CA VAL A 165 -16.74 -12.99 4.17
C VAL A 165 -16.47 -11.57 4.67
N GLU A 166 -15.27 -11.04 4.40
CA GLU A 166 -14.90 -9.69 4.84
C GLU A 166 -15.69 -8.62 4.09
N GLY A 167 -15.88 -8.80 2.78
CA GLY A 167 -16.68 -7.89 1.97
C GLY A 167 -18.13 -7.80 2.45
N TRP A 168 -18.77 -8.93 2.78
CA TRP A 168 -20.13 -8.91 3.34
C TRP A 168 -20.21 -8.16 4.67
N MET A 169 -19.26 -8.37 5.59
CA MET A 169 -19.21 -7.61 6.85
C MET A 169 -18.99 -6.11 6.63
N GLN A 170 -18.16 -5.74 5.66
CA GLN A 170 -17.94 -4.34 5.29
C GLN A 170 -19.21 -3.70 4.72
N LEU A 171 -19.97 -4.42 3.88
CA LEU A 171 -21.23 -3.94 3.33
C LEU A 171 -22.28 -3.69 4.43
N ILE A 172 -22.44 -4.65 5.35
CA ILE A 172 -23.38 -4.55 6.48
C ILE A 172 -23.03 -3.33 7.36
N ARG A 173 -21.76 -3.18 7.73
CA ARG A 173 -21.28 -2.01 8.52
C ARG A 173 -21.57 -0.70 7.81
N SER A 174 -21.30 -0.63 6.51
CA SER A 174 -21.46 0.59 5.72
C SER A 174 -22.93 1.04 5.72
N TYR A 175 -23.87 0.12 5.54
CA TYR A 175 -25.29 0.45 5.62
C TYR A 175 -25.74 0.87 7.02
N VAL A 176 -25.20 0.27 8.09
CA VAL A 176 -25.49 0.68 9.48
C VAL A 176 -25.01 2.11 9.76
N VAL A 177 -23.77 2.45 9.38
CA VAL A 177 -23.21 3.80 9.57
C VAL A 177 -24.01 4.86 8.81
N LEU A 178 -24.57 4.50 7.65
CA LEU A 178 -25.42 5.37 6.85
C LEU A 178 -26.87 5.45 7.35
N GLY A 179 -27.21 4.77 8.46
CA GLY A 179 -28.58 4.72 8.98
C GLY A 179 -29.56 3.90 8.12
N LYS A 180 -29.05 3.12 7.15
CA LYS A 180 -29.85 2.34 6.21
C LYS A 180 -30.09 0.93 6.73
N ALA A 181 -30.83 0.83 7.83
CA ALA A 181 -31.04 -0.42 8.56
C ALA A 181 -31.63 -1.55 7.68
N ASP A 182 -32.57 -1.25 6.79
CA ASP A 182 -33.19 -2.27 5.94
C ASP A 182 -32.20 -2.87 4.93
N GLN A 183 -31.33 -2.03 4.34
CA GLN A 183 -30.28 -2.50 3.44
C GLN A 183 -29.21 -3.30 4.17
N ALA A 184 -28.90 -2.94 5.42
CA ALA A 184 -27.99 -3.72 6.25
C ALA A 184 -28.55 -5.12 6.56
N ARG A 185 -29.85 -5.23 6.84
CA ARG A 185 -30.53 -6.53 7.06
C ARG A 185 -30.58 -7.37 5.79
N ASP A 186 -30.89 -6.75 4.65
CA ASP A 186 -30.88 -7.42 3.36
C ASP A 186 -29.47 -7.95 3.02
N ALA A 187 -28.43 -7.14 3.22
CA ALA A 187 -27.04 -7.56 3.02
C ALA A 187 -26.64 -8.72 3.96
N LEU A 188 -27.07 -8.67 5.23
CA LEU A 188 -26.87 -9.76 6.20
C LEU A 188 -27.52 -11.06 5.72
N ASN A 189 -28.80 -11.01 5.33
CA ASN A 189 -29.54 -12.17 4.86
C ASN A 189 -28.93 -12.77 3.59
N ARG A 190 -28.51 -11.93 2.64
CA ARG A 190 -27.81 -12.36 1.43
C ARG A 190 -26.47 -13.00 1.74
N GLY A 191 -25.69 -12.42 2.65
CA GLY A 191 -24.44 -13.02 3.14
C GLY A 191 -24.70 -14.40 3.75
N ILE A 192 -25.66 -14.52 4.67
CA ILE A 192 -26.03 -15.81 5.28
C ILE A 192 -26.45 -16.84 4.22
N ALA A 193 -27.27 -16.44 3.24
CA ALA A 193 -27.73 -17.34 2.18
C ALA A 193 -26.60 -17.89 1.30
N VAL A 194 -25.56 -17.09 1.06
CA VAL A 194 -24.39 -17.50 0.25
C VAL A 194 -23.57 -18.60 0.91
N PHE A 195 -23.37 -18.52 2.23
CA PHE A 195 -22.55 -19.47 2.99
C PHE A 195 -23.37 -20.61 3.61
N GLY A 196 -24.70 -20.43 3.69
CA GLY A 196 -25.63 -21.34 4.33
C GLY A 196 -25.92 -20.95 5.79
N PRO A 197 -27.17 -21.08 6.26
CA PRO A 197 -27.60 -20.59 7.57
C PRO A 197 -26.89 -21.25 8.75
N ASP A 198 -26.44 -22.50 8.59
CA ASP A 198 -25.78 -23.27 9.65
C ASP A 198 -24.24 -23.12 9.65
N SER A 199 -23.69 -22.35 8.70
CA SER A 199 -22.25 -22.13 8.56
C SER A 199 -21.65 -21.31 9.71
N ASP A 200 -20.35 -21.47 9.94
CA ASP A 200 -19.64 -20.64 10.91
C ASP A 200 -19.55 -19.18 10.45
N GLU A 201 -19.55 -18.93 9.14
CA GLU A 201 -19.64 -17.62 8.52
C GLU A 201 -20.99 -16.95 8.83
N ALA A 202 -22.10 -17.67 8.72
CA ALA A 202 -23.42 -17.14 9.07
C ALA A 202 -23.50 -16.74 10.56
N LYS A 203 -22.94 -17.57 11.46
CA LYS A 203 -22.86 -17.22 12.90
C LYS A 203 -22.04 -15.95 13.11
N LYS A 204 -20.90 -15.80 12.41
CA LYS A 204 -20.06 -14.59 12.46
C LYS A 204 -20.83 -13.36 11.97
N PHE A 205 -21.57 -13.46 10.87
CA PHE A 205 -22.36 -12.33 10.36
C PHE A 205 -23.44 -11.89 11.34
N THR A 206 -24.16 -12.84 11.94
CA THR A 206 -25.19 -12.54 12.94
C THR A 206 -24.60 -11.92 14.20
N ALA A 207 -23.51 -12.49 14.74
CA ALA A 207 -22.82 -11.92 15.91
C ALA A 207 -22.28 -10.51 15.63
N PHE A 208 -21.74 -10.30 14.43
CA PHE A 208 -21.26 -9.00 13.98
C PHE A 208 -22.40 -7.98 13.83
N ALA A 209 -23.52 -8.36 13.20
CA ALA A 209 -24.69 -7.50 13.06
C ALA A 209 -25.22 -7.03 14.43
N VAL A 210 -25.31 -7.94 15.40
CA VAL A 210 -25.72 -7.60 16.77
C VAL A 210 -24.73 -6.64 17.42
N SER A 211 -23.41 -6.84 17.25
CA SER A 211 -22.40 -5.98 17.90
C SER A 211 -22.40 -4.54 17.38
N ILE A 212 -22.87 -4.32 16.16
CA ILE A 212 -23.00 -2.97 15.57
C ILE A 212 -24.42 -2.39 15.68
N GLY A 213 -25.30 -3.01 16.49
CA GLY A 213 -26.64 -2.49 16.78
C GLY A 213 -27.68 -2.80 15.71
N LEU A 214 -27.40 -3.70 14.76
CA LEU A 214 -28.39 -4.22 13.82
C LEU A 214 -29.15 -5.35 14.49
N THR A 215 -30.25 -5.02 15.17
CA THR A 215 -31.13 -6.03 15.76
C THR A 215 -31.89 -6.77 14.65
N ALA A 216 -31.89 -8.10 14.75
CA ALA A 216 -32.90 -8.91 14.10
C ALA A 216 -34.24 -8.54 14.75
N THR A 217 -35.11 -7.88 14.00
CA THR A 217 -36.51 -7.74 14.40
C THR A 217 -37.11 -9.14 14.56
N GLU A 218 -37.86 -9.31 15.66
CA GLU A 218 -38.64 -10.50 16.04
C GLU A 218 -39.46 -11.13 14.89
#